data_AF-A0A663ACD4-F1
#
_entry.id   AF-A0A663ACD4-F1
#
_cell.length_a   1.000
_cell.length_b   1.000
_cell.length_c   1.000
_cell.angle_alpha   90.00
_cell.angle_beta   90.00
_cell.angle_gamma   90.00
#
_symmetry.space_group_name_H-M   'P 1'
#
loop_
_entity.id
_entity.type
_entity.pdbx_description
1 polymer ?
#
loop_
_entity_poly.entity_id
_entity_poly.type
_entity_poly.pdbx_seq_one_letter_code
_entity_poly.pdbx_strand_id
1 'polypeptide(L)' 'MTTNTASAPRFVISWVLRKFVGVFVAYVSVASLTRAISGGSTIGMVFYALLVAVGVYLFVNM' A
#
# COMPACT_ATOMS: atom_id res chain seq x y z
N MET A 1 2.00 41.14 4.57
CA MET A 1 2.17 39.83 3.90
C MET A 1 2.81 38.89 4.91
N THR A 2 2.01 38.10 5.62
CA THR A 2 2.49 37.18 6.66
C THR A 2 2.88 35.86 6.01
N THR A 3 4.15 35.50 6.12
CA THR A 3 4.72 34.26 5.59
C THR A 3 4.28 33.09 6.46
N ASN A 4 3.25 32.37 6.03
CA ASN A 4 2.85 31.07 6.60
C ASN A 4 3.87 29.99 6.20
N THR A 5 5.01 29.92 6.88
CA THR A 5 6.07 28.92 6.64
C THR A 5 5.85 27.59 7.38
N ALA A 6 4.77 27.43 8.16
CA ALA A 6 4.49 26.21 8.93
C ALA A 6 3.75 25.10 8.13
N SER A 7 3.36 25.36 6.89
CA SER A 7 2.51 24.45 6.11
C SER A 7 3.27 23.34 5.40
N ALA A 8 4.53 23.57 5.00
CA ALA A 8 5.33 22.66 4.18
C ALA A 8 5.60 21.26 4.79
N PRO A 9 5.95 21.10 6.09
CA PRO A 9 6.32 19.78 6.62
C PRO A 9 5.15 18.80 6.68
N ARG A 10 3.91 19.29 6.84
CA ARG A 10 2.72 18.44 6.99
C ARG A 10 2.34 17.72 5.68
N PHE A 11 2.56 18.37 4.53
CA PHE A 11 2.31 17.79 3.21
C PHE A 11 3.29 16.64 2.90
N VAL A 12 4.58 16.84 3.21
CA VAL A 12 5.62 15.83 3.00
C VAL A 12 5.37 14.61 3.89
N ILE A 13 5.09 14.81 5.18
CA ILE A 13 4.79 13.73 6.12
C ILE A 13 3.56 12.93 5.66
N SER A 14 2.49 13.63 5.26
CA SER A 14 1.26 13.00 4.78
C SER A 14 1.50 12.18 3.50
N TRP A 15 2.34 12.66 2.59
CA TRP A 15 2.73 11.93 1.39
C TRP A 15 3.57 10.68 1.72
N VAL A 16 4.57 10.81 2.59
CA VAL A 16 5.42 9.69 3.03
C VAL A 16 4.58 8.61 3.71
N LEU A 17 3.68 8.98 4.62
CA LEU A 17 2.77 8.04 5.29
C LEU A 17 1.90 7.28 4.28
N ARG A 18 1.35 7.97 3.28
CA ARG A 18 0.57 7.31 2.21
C ARG A 18 1.41 6.28 1.45
N LYS A 19 2.66 6.61 1.11
CA LYS A 19 3.58 5.65 0.46
C LYS A 19 3.89 4.44 1.34
N PHE A 20 4.16 4.65 2.64
CA PHE A 20 4.39 3.55 3.58
C PHE A 20 3.18 2.62 3.70
N VAL A 21 1.97 3.18 3.77
CA VAL A 21 0.73 2.39 3.81
C VAL A 21 0.58 1.56 2.52
N GLY A 22 0.83 2.15 1.34
CA GLY A 22 0.79 1.42 0.07
C GLY A 22 1.78 0.25 0.02
N VAL A 23 3.03 0.49 0.43
CA VAL A 23 4.06 -0.56 0.52
C VAL A 23 3.66 -1.66 1.51
N PHE A 24 3.14 -1.28 2.68
CA PHE A 24 2.69 -2.22 3.69
C PHE A 24 1.56 -3.12 3.18
N VAL A 25 0.54 -2.55 2.54
CA VAL A 25 -0.57 -3.30 1.95
C VAL A 25 -0.06 -4.26 0.87
N ALA A 26 0.80 -3.79 -0.04
CA ALA A 26 1.38 -4.64 -1.08
C ALA A 26 2.19 -5.80 -0.46
N TYR A 27 3.04 -5.52 0.54
CA TYR A 27 3.85 -6.53 1.22
C TYR A 27 3.00 -7.60 1.92
N VAL A 28 2.01 -7.20 2.71
CA VAL A 28 1.11 -8.13 3.41
C VAL A 28 0.30 -8.97 2.42
N SER A 29 -0.12 -8.37 1.31
CA SER A 29 -0.86 -9.07 0.26
C SER A 29 0.00 -10.13 -0.42
N VAL A 30 1.26 -9.82 -0.74
CA VAL A 30 2.21 -10.78 -1.32
C VAL A 30 2.51 -11.91 -0.34
N ALA A 31 2.76 -11.60 0.94
CA ALA A 31 3.01 -12.63 1.95
C ALA A 31 1.81 -13.58 2.13
N SER A 32 0.60 -13.03 2.13
CA SER A 32 -0.64 -13.81 2.19
C SER A 32 -0.88 -14.64 0.94
N LEU A 33 -0.55 -14.10 -0.24
CA LEU A 33 -0.61 -14.81 -1.52
C LEU A 33 0.34 -16.02 -1.51
N THR A 34 1.58 -15.85 -1.07
CA THR A 34 2.56 -16.94 -0.96
C THR A 34 2.05 -18.04 -0.02
N ARG A 35 1.43 -17.68 1.10
CA ARG A 35 0.78 -18.65 2.00
C ARG A 35 -0.41 -19.36 1.34
N ALA A 36 -1.25 -18.64 0.59
CA ALA A 36 -2.37 -19.26 -0.11
C ALA A 36 -1.91 -20.24 -1.20
N ILE A 37 -0.83 -19.90 -1.92
CA ILE A 37 -0.17 -20.80 -2.88
C ILE A 37 0.31 -22.06 -2.18
N SER A 38 1.05 -21.91 -1.07
CA SER A 38 1.54 -23.05 -0.29
C SER A 38 0.42 -23.90 0.33
N GLY A 39 -0.73 -23.31 0.63
CA GLY A 39 -1.91 -23.99 1.17
C GLY A 39 -2.83 -24.60 0.11
N GLY A 40 -2.53 -24.44 -1.18
CA GLY A 40 -3.35 -24.97 -2.27
C GLY A 40 -4.74 -24.33 -2.42
N SER A 41 -4.98 -23.17 -1.79
CA SER A 41 -6.30 -22.52 -1.82
C SER A 41 -6.42 -21.57 -3.01
N THR A 42 -7.03 -22.05 -4.10
CA THR A 42 -7.24 -21.26 -5.33
C THR A 42 -8.02 -19.97 -5.09
N ILE A 43 -9.05 -20.01 -4.24
CA ILE A 43 -9.85 -18.83 -3.87
C ILE A 43 -8.98 -17.81 -3.13
N GLY A 44 -8.15 -18.28 -2.18
CA GLY A 44 -7.21 -17.43 -1.47
C GLY A 44 -6.20 -16.79 -2.42
N MET A 45 -5.67 -17.56 -3.38
CA MET A 45 -4.73 -17.03 -4.37
C MET A 45 -5.35 -15.89 -5.20
N VAL A 46 -6.56 -16.07 -5.71
CA VAL A 46 -7.25 -15.02 -6.50
C VAL A 46 -7.51 -13.78 -5.63
N PHE A 47 -7.99 -13.98 -4.41
CA PHE A 47 -8.31 -12.88 -3.51
C PHE A 47 -7.07 -12.06 -3.12
N TYR A 48 -5.98 -12.74 -2.73
CA TYR A 48 -4.74 -12.06 -2.39
C TYR A 48 -4.04 -11.46 -3.62
N ALA A 49 -4.16 -12.06 -4.81
CA ALA A 49 -3.64 -11.46 -6.04
C ALA A 49 -4.36 -10.15 -6.39
N LEU A 50 -5.68 -10.07 -6.23
CA LEU A 50 -6.43 -8.83 -6.37
C LEU A 50 -6.00 -7.79 -5.33
N LEU A 51 -5.77 -8.21 -4.09
CA LEU A 51 -5.28 -7.36 -3.01
C LEU A 51 -3.87 -6.80 -3.29
N VAL A 52 -2.98 -7.61 -3.89
CA VAL A 52 -1.68 -7.15 -4.38
C VAL A 52 -1.86 -6.09 -5.47
N ALA A 53 -2.72 -6.34 -6.46
CA ALA A 53 -2.98 -5.38 -7.53
C ALA A 53 -3.53 -4.05 -7.00
N VAL A 54 -4.45 -4.09 -6.03
CA VAL A 54 -4.96 -2.89 -5.35
C VAL A 54 -3.86 -2.20 -4.55
N GLY A 55 -3.04 -2.92 -3.79
CA GLY A 55 -1.92 -2.36 -3.05
C GLY A 55 -0.91 -1.64 -3.95
N VAL A 56 -0.58 -2.24 -5.10
CA VAL A 56 0.30 -1.62 -6.11
C VAL A 56 -0.36 -0.39 -6.73
N TYR A 57 -1.65 -0.46 -7.09
CA TYR A 57 -2.38 0.67 -7.64
C TYR A 57 -2.41 1.86 -6.67
N LEU A 58 -2.72 1.61 -5.40
CA LEU A 58 -2.69 2.64 -4.35
C LEU A 58 -1.28 3.22 -4.20
N PHE A 59 -0.23 2.39 -4.25
CA PHE A 59 1.14 2.89 -4.17
C PHE A 59 1.53 3.77 -5.36
N VAL A 60 1.10 3.45 -6.58
CA VAL A 60 1.44 4.20 -7.81
C VAL A 60 0.64 5.49 -7.89
N ASN A 61 -0.65 5.46 -7.54
CA ASN A 61 -1.59 6.56 -7.77
C ASN A 61 -1.75 7.53 -6.57
N MET A 62 -1.12 7.24 -5.41
CA MET A 62 -1.03 8.14 -4.25
C MET A 62 0.22 9.02 -4.29
#